data_AF-A0A661M4T7-F1
#
_entry.id   AF-A0A661M4T7-F1
#
_cell.length_a   1.000
_cell.length_b   1.000
_cell.length_c   1.000
_cell.angle_alpha   90.00
_cell.angle_beta   90.00
_cell.angle_gamma   90.00
#
_symmetry.space_group_name_H-M   'P 1'
#
loop_
_entity.id
_entity.type
_entity.pdbx_description
1 polymer ?
#
loop_
_entity_poly.entity_id
_entity_poly.type
_entity_poly.pdbx_seq_one_letter_code
_entity_poly.pdbx_strand_id
1 'polypeptide(L)' 'KIVEVALERNPHGRLTQPEDIARASAALADERLYWMTGNVINVDGGEDITV' A
#
# COMPACT_ATOMS: atom_id res chain seq x y z
N LYS A 1 -15.28 7.15 11.97
CA LYS A 1 -14.22 6.36 12.63
C LYS A 1 -13.24 5.69 11.67
N ILE A 2 -13.61 4.83 10.72
CA ILE A 2 -12.62 4.15 9.84
C ILE A 2 -11.75 5.15 9.06
N VAL A 3 -12.38 6.13 8.40
CA VAL A 3 -11.67 7.16 7.62
C VAL A 3 -10.78 8.04 8.50
N GLU A 4 -11.26 8.47 9.66
CA GLU A 4 -10.50 9.30 10.59
C GLU A 4 -9.25 8.57 11.09
N VAL A 5 -9.41 7.30 11.50
CA VAL A 5 -8.29 6.48 11.98
C VAL A 5 -7.26 6.25 10.87
N ALA A 6 -7.70 6.00 9.63
CA ALA A 6 -6.78 5.86 8.50
C ALA A 6 -6.01 7.16 8.23
N LEU A 7 -6.66 8.33 8.30
CA LEU A 7 -6.01 9.63 8.16
C LEU A 7 -5.00 9.92 9.28
N GLU A 8 -5.31 9.54 10.51
CA GLU A 8 -4.40 9.71 11.66
C GLU A 8 -3.17 8.80 11.58
N ARG A 9 -3.37 7.54 11.18
CA ARG A 9 -2.30 6.54 11.14
C ARG A 9 -1.41 6.66 9.92
N ASN A 10 -1.96 7.08 8.78
CA ASN A 10 -1.19 7.17 7.54
C ASN A 10 -0.15 8.30 7.66
N PRO A 11 1.16 8.00 7.63
CA PRO A 11 2.24 8.99 7.71
C PRO A 11 2.13 10.11 6.67
N HIS A 12 1.48 9.86 5.54
CA HIS A 12 1.28 10.84 4.48
C HIS A 12 0.06 11.73 4.69
N GLY A 13 -0.70 11.55 5.78
CA GLY A 13 -1.84 12.39 6.15
C GLY A 13 -2.99 12.36 5.14
N ARG A 14 -3.08 11.29 4.35
CA ARG A 14 -4.14 11.10 3.35
C ARG A 14 -4.61 9.66 3.32
N LEU A 15 -5.81 9.45 2.80
CA LEU A 15 -6.29 8.11 2.50
C LEU A 15 -5.52 7.53 1.31
N THR A 16 -5.20 6.25 1.42
CA THR A 16 -4.83 5.43 0.27
C THR A 16 -5.92 5.51 -0.80
N GLN A 17 -5.50 5.76 -2.05
CA GLN A 17 -6.40 5.87 -3.20
C GLN A 17 -6.29 4.63 -4.09
N PRO A 18 -7.32 4.30 -4.88
CA PRO A 18 -7.26 3.18 -5.83
C PRO A 18 -6.03 3.23 -6.76
N GLU A 19 -5.59 4.41 -7.16
CA GLU A 19 -4.44 4.62 -8.03
C GLU A 19 -3.11 4.23 -7.38
N ASP A 20 -3.00 4.29 -6.05
CA ASP A 20 -1.81 3.86 -5.33
C ASP A 20 -1.65 2.33 -5.44
N ILE A 21 -2.76 1.62 -5.25
CA ILE A 21 -2.82 0.16 -5.38
C ILE A 21 -2.58 -0.26 -6.83
N ALA A 22 -3.23 0.42 -7.79
CA ALA A 22 -3.08 0.11 -9.21
C ALA A 22 -1.63 0.23 -9.68
N ARG A 23 -0.90 1.27 -9.27
CA ARG A 23 0.52 1.45 -9.61
C ARG A 23 1.38 0.34 -9.02
N ALA A 24 1.16 -0.01 -7.75
CA ALA A 24 1.90 -1.10 -7.11
C ALA A 24 1.64 -2.44 -7.81
N SER A 25 0.37 -2.78 -8.09
CA SER A 25 0.02 -4.01 -8.81
C SER A 25 0.61 -4.06 -10.22
N ALA A 26 0.58 -2.95 -10.96
CA ALA A 26 1.19 -2.87 -12.29
C ALA A 26 2.70 -3.10 -12.24
N ALA A 27 3.39 -2.52 -11.24
CA ALA A 27 4.81 -2.75 -11.03
C ALA A 27 5.10 -4.21 -10.67
N LEU A 28 4.27 -4.85 -9.83
CA LEU A 28 4.42 -6.26 -9.44
C LEU A 28 4.16 -7.25 -10.59
N ALA A 29 3.41 -6.85 -11.61
CA ALA A 29 3.16 -7.66 -12.80
C ALA A 29 4.30 -7.61 -13.84
N ASP A 30 5.35 -6.84 -13.59
CA ASP A 30 6.49 -6.69 -14.49
C ASP A 30 7.31 -8.00 -14.60
N GLU A 31 7.75 -8.34 -15.82
CA GLU A 31 8.50 -9.58 -16.09
C GLU A 31 9.79 -9.70 -15.28
N ARG A 32 10.39 -8.58 -14.87
CA ARG A 32 11.61 -8.57 -14.03
C ARG A 32 11.36 -9.19 -12.66
N LEU A 33 10.10 -9.33 -12.24
CA LEU A 33 9.69 -9.87 -10.96
C LEU A 33 9.16 -11.31 -11.05
N TYR A 34 9.33 -12.01 -12.18
CA TYR A 34 8.75 -13.35 -12.43
C TYR A 34 9.10 -14.42 -11.39
N TRP A 35 10.20 -14.25 -10.65
CA TRP A 35 10.64 -15.19 -9.61
C TRP A 35 10.09 -14.88 -8.21
N MET A 36 9.43 -13.73 -8.05
CA MET A 36 8.88 -13.30 -6.76
C MET A 36 7.53 -13.96 -6.52
N THR A 37 7.43 -14.79 -5.48
CA THR A 37 6.20 -15.51 -5.11
C THR A 37 6.09 -15.71 -3.60
N GLY A 38 4.87 -15.88 -3.10
CA GLY A 38 4.60 -16.22 -1.68
C GLY A 38 4.77 -15.07 -0.67
N ASN A 39 4.88 -13.83 -1.13
CA ASN A 39 5.04 -12.66 -0.26
C ASN A 39 3.71 -11.93 -0.02
N VAL A 40 3.61 -11.26 1.13
CA VAL A 40 2.59 -10.26 1.42
C VAL A 40 3.30 -8.90 1.45
N ILE A 41 2.82 -7.95 0.65
CA ILE A 41 3.39 -6.59 0.56
C ILE A 41 2.29 -5.59 0.94
N ASN A 42 2.47 -4.87 2.04
CA ASN A 42 1.56 -3.80 2.45
C ASN A 42 1.73 -2.58 1.53
N VAL A 43 0.60 -2.07 1.01
CA VAL A 43 0.53 -0.86 0.20
C VAL A 43 -0.47 0.10 0.85
N ASP A 44 -0.09 0.59 2.03
CA ASP A 44 -0.96 1.37 2.94
C ASP A 44 -0.35 2.71 3.35
N GLY A 45 0.72 3.14 2.68
CA GLY A 45 1.45 4.36 3.05
C GLY A 45 2.17 4.28 4.41
N GLY A 46 2.23 3.12 5.05
CA GLY A 46 2.89 2.90 6.34
C GLY A 46 1.94 2.82 7.54
N GLU A 47 0.63 2.74 7.33
CA GLU A 47 -0.40 2.69 8.40
C GLU A 47 -0.20 1.55 9.43
N ASP A 48 0.46 0.46 9.04
CA ASP A 48 0.71 -0.70 9.91
C ASP A 48 1.99 -0.58 10.75
N ILE A 49 2.92 0.31 10.38
CA ILE A 49 4.21 0.48 11.09
C ILE A 49 4.25 1.71 11.99
N THR A 50 3.32 2.65 11.82
CA THR A 50 3.15 3.80 12.71
C THR A 50 2.19 3.47 13.86
N VAL A 51 2.58 3.90 15.07
CA VAL A 51 1.82 3.73 16.33
C VAL A 51 0.69 4.74 16.41
#